data_AF-A0A3A8K2F8-F1
#
_entry.id   AF-A0A3A8K2F8-F1
#
_cell.length_a   1.000
_cell.length_b   1.000
_cell.length_c   1.000
_cell.angle_alpha   90.00
_cell.angle_beta   90.00
_cell.angle_gamma   90.00
#
_symmetry.space_group_name_H-M   'P 1'
#
loop_
_entity.id
_entity.type
_entity.pdbx_description
1 polymer ?
#
loop_
_entity_poly.entity_id
_entity_poly.type
_entity_poly.pdbx_seq_one_letter_code
_entity_poly.pdbx_strand_id
1 'polypeptide(L)'
;MFRISSVCLCLFASLAIADESSSKPARLTVAQKNGWAVYDAELKKKEDAVNKACGSAVKSSYEKASYPAFDPMKDRTQSACQSAVGTLVEVCGTADGKAAVKESVTKTVCRLSTDGTKVSLDGGVLTIHIDPVKRSISGKNPENYSYSWKSALEEVL
;
A
#
# COMPACT_ATOMS: atom_id res chain seq x y z
N MET A 1 -33.13 35.51 -51.10
CA MET A 1 -33.78 36.41 -50.11
C MET A 1 -34.50 35.56 -49.08
N PHE A 2 -34.63 36.10 -47.86
CA PHE A 2 -35.29 35.58 -46.66
C PHE A 2 -34.39 34.93 -45.58
N ARG A 3 -34.08 35.81 -44.61
CA ARG A 3 -33.77 35.53 -43.21
C ARG A 3 -34.90 34.73 -42.56
N ILE A 4 -34.60 33.93 -41.54
CA ILE A 4 -35.32 33.88 -40.24
C ILE A 4 -34.37 33.26 -39.21
N SER A 5 -34.07 34.05 -38.19
CA SER A 5 -33.54 33.62 -36.90
C SER A 5 -34.50 32.64 -36.23
N SER A 6 -34.00 31.58 -35.62
CA SER A 6 -34.69 30.99 -34.47
C SER A 6 -33.67 30.36 -33.53
N VAL A 7 -33.25 31.19 -32.57
CA VAL A 7 -32.50 30.79 -31.39
C VAL A 7 -33.48 30.04 -30.50
N CYS A 8 -33.45 28.71 -30.52
CA CYS A 8 -34.13 27.92 -29.50
C CYS A 8 -33.23 27.88 -28.26
N LEU A 9 -33.50 28.81 -27.33
CA LEU A 9 -33.01 28.77 -25.96
C LEU A 9 -33.55 27.48 -25.30
N CYS A 10 -32.80 26.38 -25.42
CA CYS A 10 -32.99 25.25 -24.53
C CYS A 10 -32.39 25.62 -23.18
N LEU A 11 -33.26 26.11 -22.28
CA LEU A 11 -33.06 26.13 -20.84
C LEU A 11 -32.75 24.69 -20.38
N PHE A 12 -31.48 24.31 -20.39
CA PHE A 12 -31.02 23.19 -19.59
C PHE A 12 -31.02 23.69 -18.14
N ALA A 13 -32.11 23.38 -17.45
CA ALA A 13 -32.14 23.42 -16.01
C ALA A 13 -31.00 22.53 -15.52
N SER A 14 -29.92 23.16 -15.06
CA SER A 14 -28.86 22.49 -14.30
C SER A 14 -29.51 21.89 -13.06
N LEU A 15 -29.93 20.63 -13.15
CA LEU A 15 -30.09 19.79 -11.98
C LEU A 15 -28.70 19.71 -11.36
N ALA A 16 -28.47 20.57 -10.37
CA ALA A 16 -27.45 20.36 -9.37
C ALA A 16 -27.80 19.04 -8.70
N ILE A 17 -27.25 17.94 -9.23
CA ILE A 17 -27.10 16.71 -8.48
C ILE A 17 -26.11 17.07 -7.39
N ALA A 18 -26.64 17.59 -6.28
CA ALA A 18 -25.94 17.55 -5.02
C ALA A 18 -25.81 16.06 -4.69
N ASP A 19 -24.75 15.43 -5.21
CA ASP A 19 -24.35 14.12 -4.74
C ASP A 19 -23.80 14.34 -3.32
N GLU A 20 -24.72 14.29 -2.37
CA GLU A 20 -24.50 14.37 -0.94
C GLU A 20 -23.84 13.07 -0.42
N SER A 21 -22.93 12.47 -1.18
CA SER A 21 -22.08 11.38 -0.68
C SER A 21 -20.83 11.93 -0.02
N SER A 22 -20.99 12.93 0.85
CA SER A 22 -19.99 13.20 1.89
C SER A 22 -20.17 12.13 2.96
N SER A 23 -19.84 10.87 2.63
CA SER A 23 -19.70 9.84 3.65
C SER A 23 -18.53 10.25 4.52
N LYS A 24 -18.83 10.89 5.66
CA LYS A 24 -17.83 11.12 6.68
C LYS A 24 -17.24 9.76 7.02
N PRO A 25 -15.91 9.58 6.97
CA PRO A 25 -15.30 8.29 7.28
C PRO A 25 -15.80 7.85 8.66
N ALA A 26 -16.29 6.61 8.73
CA ALA A 26 -16.83 6.06 9.96
C ALA A 26 -15.81 6.22 11.09
N ARG A 27 -16.23 6.77 12.24
CA ARG A 27 -15.34 6.95 13.38
C ARG A 27 -14.84 5.58 13.85
N LEU A 28 -13.52 5.39 13.87
CA LEU A 28 -12.91 4.18 14.39
C LEU A 28 -13.28 3.96 15.87
N THR A 29 -13.62 2.71 16.21
CA THR A 29 -13.81 2.28 17.60
C THR A 29 -12.49 2.33 18.38
N VAL A 30 -12.56 2.30 19.72
CA VAL A 30 -11.35 2.24 20.56
C VAL A 30 -10.51 0.99 20.27
N ALA A 31 -11.17 -0.16 20.09
CA ALA A 31 -10.48 -1.41 19.74
C ALA A 31 -9.72 -1.29 18.41
N GLN A 32 -10.30 -0.63 17.41
CA GLN A 32 -9.63 -0.39 16.13
C GLN A 32 -8.45 0.58 16.26
N LYS A 33 -8.58 1.64 17.05
CA LYS A 33 -7.46 2.57 17.32
C LYS A 33 -6.30 1.86 18.02
N ASN A 34 -6.59 1.06 19.04
CA ASN A 34 -5.59 0.29 19.77
C ASN A 34 -4.93 -0.77 18.87
N GLY A 35 -5.71 -1.47 18.04
CA GLY A 35 -5.19 -2.42 17.06
C GLY A 35 -4.20 -1.77 16.09
N TRP A 36 -4.55 -0.60 15.54
CA TRP A 36 -3.62 0.16 14.69
C TRP A 36 -2.35 0.57 15.42
N ALA A 37 -2.44 1.03 16.66
CA ALA A 37 -1.26 1.41 17.44
C ALA A 37 -0.30 0.22 17.66
N VAL A 38 -0.84 -0.97 17.92
CA VAL A 38 -0.02 -2.20 18.04
C VAL A 38 0.66 -2.53 16.71
N TYR A 39 -0.07 -2.51 15.59
CA TYR A 39 0.50 -2.79 14.28
C TYR A 39 1.53 -1.76 13.83
N ASP A 40 1.31 -0.47 14.12
CA ASP A 40 2.25 0.62 13.87
C ASP A 40 3.54 0.41 14.69
N ALA A 41 3.43 0.01 15.97
CA ALA A 41 4.57 -0.28 16.82
C ALA A 41 5.39 -1.48 16.34
N GLU A 42 4.73 -2.57 15.94
CA GLU A 42 5.43 -3.75 15.38
C GLU A 42 6.08 -3.44 14.03
N LEU A 43 5.41 -2.66 13.17
CA LEU A 43 5.99 -2.22 11.91
C LEU A 43 7.23 -1.33 12.14
N LYS A 44 7.18 -0.45 13.14
CA LYS A 44 8.31 0.39 13.52
C LYS A 44 9.51 -0.44 13.97
N LYS A 45 9.31 -1.53 14.71
CA LYS A 45 10.40 -2.47 15.06
C LYS A 45 11.06 -3.08 13.82
N LYS A 46 10.26 -3.45 12.81
CA LYS A 46 10.80 -3.96 11.53
C LYS A 46 11.56 -2.87 10.79
N GLU A 47 11.01 -1.66 10.70
CA GLU A 47 11.68 -0.49 10.12
C GLU A 47 13.04 -0.24 10.78
N ASP A 48 13.12 -0.24 12.12
CA ASP A 48 14.38 0.00 12.83
C ASP A 48 15.41 -1.11 12.55
N ALA A 49 14.97 -2.36 12.46
CA ALA A 49 15.84 -3.47 12.09
C ALA A 49 16.40 -3.30 10.67
N VAL A 50 15.56 -2.89 9.70
CA VAL A 50 15.97 -2.59 8.32
C VAL A 50 16.96 -1.44 8.30
N ASN A 51 16.64 -0.31 8.92
CA ASN A 51 17.52 0.86 8.96
C ASN A 51 18.89 0.54 9.57
N LYS A 52 18.91 -0.28 10.62
CA LYS A 52 20.15 -0.78 11.20
C LYS A 52 20.94 -1.70 10.26
N ALA A 53 20.26 -2.65 9.60
CA ALA A 53 20.92 -3.62 8.72
C ALA A 53 21.46 -2.99 7.42
N CYS A 54 20.67 -2.07 6.85
CA CYS A 54 20.92 -1.45 5.55
C CYS A 54 21.71 -0.14 5.64
N GLY A 55 21.81 0.48 6.82
CA GLY A 55 22.35 1.84 6.95
C GLY A 55 21.48 2.90 6.24
N SER A 56 20.16 2.68 6.26
CA SER A 56 19.14 3.50 5.61
C SER A 56 18.33 4.34 6.61
N ALA A 57 17.40 5.16 6.10
CA ALA A 57 16.47 5.96 6.90
C ALA A 57 15.01 5.79 6.43
N VAL A 58 14.65 4.57 6.04
CA VAL A 58 13.33 4.19 5.54
C VAL A 58 12.25 4.49 6.58
N LYS A 59 11.11 4.99 6.13
CA LYS A 59 9.88 5.14 6.93
C LYS A 59 8.81 4.16 6.50
N SER A 60 8.15 3.52 7.45
CA SER A 60 7.14 2.48 7.18
C SER A 60 5.78 2.90 7.72
N SER A 61 4.72 2.62 6.96
CA SER A 61 3.35 3.00 7.36
C SER A 61 2.29 2.08 6.74
N TYR A 62 1.13 1.97 7.38
CA TYR A 62 -0.06 1.40 6.76
C TYR A 62 -0.89 2.49 6.09
N GLU A 63 -1.35 2.22 4.87
CA GLU A 63 -2.35 3.05 4.21
C GLU A 63 -3.73 2.72 4.75
N LYS A 64 -4.05 3.25 5.94
CA LYS A 64 -5.29 2.92 6.68
C LYS A 64 -6.57 3.14 5.86
N ALA A 65 -6.57 4.10 4.94
CA ALA A 65 -7.69 4.37 4.04
C ALA A 65 -7.99 3.21 3.08
N SER A 66 -7.00 2.38 2.75
CA SER A 66 -7.20 1.18 1.92
C SER A 66 -7.90 0.03 2.66
N TYR A 67 -8.10 0.13 3.99
CA TYR A 67 -8.72 -0.92 4.82
C TYR A 67 -10.15 -0.50 5.24
N PRO A 68 -11.19 -0.79 4.43
CA PRO A 68 -12.55 -0.32 4.68
C PRO A 68 -13.17 -0.94 5.94
N ALA A 69 -12.76 -2.16 6.29
CA ALA A 69 -13.22 -2.88 7.49
C ALA A 69 -12.02 -3.50 8.20
N PHE A 70 -11.28 -2.69 8.94
CA PHE A 70 -10.20 -3.19 9.80
C PHE A 70 -10.80 -3.92 11.01
N ASP A 71 -10.56 -5.23 11.08
CA ASP A 71 -10.81 -6.09 12.23
C ASP A 71 -9.47 -6.68 12.69
N PRO A 72 -8.87 -6.19 13.79
CA PRO A 72 -7.57 -6.65 14.27
C PRO A 72 -7.54 -8.14 14.66
N MET A 73 -8.69 -8.80 14.82
CA MET A 73 -8.76 -10.23 15.14
C MET A 73 -8.82 -11.12 13.89
N LYS A 74 -9.15 -10.56 12.73
CA LYS A 74 -9.35 -11.32 11.48
C LYS A 74 -8.39 -10.93 10.38
N ASP A 75 -7.91 -9.69 10.40
CA ASP A 75 -7.06 -9.18 9.35
C ASP A 75 -5.62 -9.69 9.52
N ARG A 76 -5.18 -10.47 8.53
CA ARG A 76 -3.82 -11.02 8.45
C ARG A 76 -2.93 -10.19 7.53
N THR A 77 -3.46 -9.16 6.90
CA THR A 77 -2.69 -8.34 5.95
C THR A 77 -1.58 -7.56 6.63
N GLN A 78 -1.78 -7.19 7.90
CA GLN A 78 -0.80 -6.44 8.66
C GLN A 78 0.44 -7.29 8.97
N SER A 79 0.26 -8.54 9.38
CA SER A 79 1.39 -9.44 9.63
C SER A 79 2.15 -9.78 8.35
N ALA A 80 1.44 -9.99 7.24
CA ALA A 80 2.07 -10.18 5.93
C ALA A 80 2.93 -8.97 5.53
N CYS A 81 2.46 -7.74 5.77
CA CYS A 81 3.27 -6.55 5.51
C CYS A 81 4.49 -6.46 6.44
N GLN A 82 4.33 -6.73 7.75
CA GLN A 82 5.45 -6.73 8.68
C GLN A 82 6.52 -7.75 8.29
N SER A 83 6.11 -8.91 7.77
CA SER A 83 7.03 -9.91 7.20
C SER A 83 7.76 -9.34 6.00
N ALA A 84 7.06 -8.75 5.03
CA ALA A 84 7.67 -8.16 3.84
C ALA A 84 8.70 -7.06 4.19
N VAL A 85 8.34 -6.13 5.08
CA VAL A 85 9.28 -5.08 5.55
C VAL A 85 10.45 -5.73 6.29
N GLY A 86 10.20 -6.71 7.15
CA GLY A 86 11.25 -7.44 7.86
C GLY A 86 12.24 -8.14 6.92
N THR A 87 11.77 -8.67 5.79
CA THR A 87 12.61 -9.35 4.79
C THR A 87 13.60 -8.42 4.09
N LEU A 88 13.42 -7.09 4.13
CA LEU A 88 14.47 -6.16 3.67
C LEU A 88 15.78 -6.32 4.45
N VAL A 89 15.75 -6.80 5.70
CA VAL A 89 16.97 -7.15 6.44
C VAL A 89 17.78 -8.23 5.73
N GLU A 90 17.10 -9.23 5.13
CA GLU A 90 17.76 -10.31 4.39
C GLU A 90 18.30 -9.83 3.04
N VAL A 91 17.58 -8.94 2.36
CA VAL A 91 18.07 -8.26 1.14
C VAL A 91 19.36 -7.51 1.45
N CYS A 92 19.39 -6.79 2.57
CA CYS A 92 20.57 -6.10 3.07
C CYS A 92 21.68 -7.02 3.62
N GLY A 93 21.57 -8.33 3.43
CA GLY A 93 22.65 -9.29 3.74
C GLY A 93 23.86 -9.16 2.83
N THR A 94 23.73 -8.53 1.67
CA THR A 94 24.82 -8.31 0.68
C THR A 94 25.15 -6.82 0.52
N ALA A 95 26.32 -6.50 -0.03
CA ALA A 95 26.70 -5.11 -0.29
C ALA A 95 25.75 -4.43 -1.28
N ASP A 96 25.44 -5.11 -2.38
CA ASP A 96 24.53 -4.61 -3.42
C ASP A 96 23.11 -4.42 -2.88
N GLY A 97 22.61 -5.37 -2.08
CA GLY A 97 21.28 -5.24 -1.48
C GLY A 97 21.18 -4.07 -0.50
N LYS A 98 22.24 -3.77 0.26
CA LYS A 98 22.29 -2.56 1.11
C LYS A 98 22.26 -1.29 0.28
N ALA A 99 23.06 -1.23 -0.79
CA ALA A 99 23.11 -0.09 -1.69
C ALA A 99 21.75 0.16 -2.34
N ALA A 100 21.13 -0.88 -2.91
CA ALA A 100 19.82 -0.81 -3.55
C ALA A 100 18.74 -0.29 -2.59
N VAL A 101 18.65 -0.81 -1.36
CA VAL A 101 17.69 -0.29 -0.37
C VAL A 101 17.96 1.16 -0.02
N LYS A 102 19.23 1.55 0.17
CA LYS A 102 19.60 2.90 0.58
C LYS A 102 19.35 3.94 -0.52
N GLU A 103 19.56 3.57 -1.78
CA GLU A 103 19.40 4.45 -2.94
C GLU A 103 17.94 4.55 -3.36
N SER A 104 17.24 3.41 -3.37
CA SER A 104 15.95 3.29 -4.03
C SER A 104 14.75 3.36 -3.07
N VAL A 105 14.94 3.20 -1.76
CA VAL A 105 13.82 3.17 -0.79
C VAL A 105 13.93 4.29 0.24
N THR A 106 12.95 5.19 0.21
CA THR A 106 12.75 6.22 1.25
C THR A 106 11.60 5.85 2.17
N LYS A 107 10.60 5.14 1.64
CA LYS A 107 9.38 4.78 2.37
C LYS A 107 8.89 3.39 1.98
N THR A 108 8.32 2.67 2.95
CA THR A 108 7.46 1.51 2.70
C THR A 108 6.01 1.84 3.05
N VAL A 109 5.07 1.34 2.24
CA VAL A 109 3.63 1.51 2.46
C VAL A 109 2.95 0.16 2.37
N CYS A 110 2.29 -0.25 3.45
CA CYS A 110 1.41 -1.42 3.47
C CYS A 110 0.03 -1.03 2.96
N ARG A 111 -0.41 -1.61 1.84
CA ARG A 111 -1.69 -1.31 1.21
C ARG A 111 -2.53 -2.58 1.02
N LEU A 112 -3.82 -2.49 1.35
CA LEU A 112 -4.76 -3.54 0.98
C LEU A 112 -4.93 -3.56 -0.55
N SER A 113 -4.87 -4.74 -1.15
CA SER A 113 -5.01 -4.96 -2.59
C SER A 113 -6.14 -5.93 -2.89
N THR A 114 -6.76 -5.77 -4.05
CA THR A 114 -7.66 -6.75 -4.66
C THR A 114 -7.06 -7.37 -5.93
N ASP A 115 -5.85 -6.94 -6.28
CA ASP A 115 -5.11 -7.33 -7.48
C ASP A 115 -3.87 -8.17 -7.13
N GLY A 116 -4.01 -9.02 -6.10
CA GLY A 116 -2.96 -9.93 -5.67
C GLY A 116 -1.97 -9.34 -4.65
N THR A 117 -1.21 -10.26 -4.05
CA THR A 117 -0.12 -9.95 -3.13
C THR A 117 1.18 -9.75 -3.92
N LYS A 118 1.78 -8.57 -3.83
CA LYS A 118 2.97 -8.18 -4.61
C LYS A 118 3.70 -6.99 -3.99
N VAL A 119 4.86 -6.64 -4.52
CA VAL A 119 5.54 -5.38 -4.23
C VAL A 119 5.67 -4.54 -5.49
N SER A 120 5.72 -3.22 -5.33
CA SER A 120 6.06 -2.28 -6.40
C SER A 120 6.89 -1.14 -5.84
N LEU A 121 7.85 -0.65 -6.59
CA LEU A 121 8.64 0.52 -6.23
C LEU A 121 8.37 1.66 -7.20
N ASP A 122 7.98 2.82 -6.69
CA ASP A 122 7.77 4.03 -7.48
C ASP A 122 8.21 5.26 -6.69
N GLY A 123 9.06 6.10 -7.28
CA GLY A 123 9.49 7.37 -6.66
C GLY A 123 10.09 7.24 -5.25
N GLY A 124 10.75 6.13 -4.93
CA GLY A 124 11.29 5.87 -3.60
C GLY A 124 10.30 5.24 -2.60
N VAL A 125 9.07 4.97 -3.04
CA VAL A 125 8.00 4.38 -2.23
C VAL A 125 7.81 2.92 -2.60
N LEU A 126 8.29 2.03 -1.73
CA LEU A 126 8.06 0.60 -1.83
C LEU A 126 6.66 0.27 -1.29
N THR A 127 5.72 0.02 -2.18
CA THR A 127 4.36 -0.37 -1.82
C THR A 127 4.27 -1.88 -1.73
N ILE A 128 3.85 -2.38 -0.57
CA ILE A 128 3.56 -3.79 -0.29
C ILE A 128 2.05 -3.96 -0.39
N HIS A 129 1.63 -4.55 -1.50
CA HIS A 129 0.22 -4.83 -1.81
C HIS A 129 -0.12 -6.17 -1.20
N ILE A 130 -1.11 -6.21 -0.30
CA ILE A 130 -1.57 -7.45 0.32
C ILE A 130 -3.01 -7.72 -0.09
N ASP A 131 -3.23 -8.83 -0.78
CA ASP A 131 -4.56 -9.34 -1.09
C ASP A 131 -4.94 -10.41 -0.05
N PRO A 132 -5.98 -10.18 0.77
CA PRO A 132 -6.38 -11.12 1.81
C PRO A 132 -6.88 -12.47 1.26
N VAL A 133 -7.31 -12.49 -0.01
CA VAL A 133 -7.80 -13.67 -0.72
C VAL A 133 -6.66 -14.34 -1.48
N LYS A 134 -5.90 -13.59 -2.28
CA LYS A 134 -4.77 -14.10 -3.09
C LYS A 134 -3.46 -13.98 -2.30
N ARG A 135 -3.20 -14.99 -1.46
CA ARG A 135 -2.06 -14.99 -0.53
C ARG A 135 -0.71 -15.28 -1.17
N SER A 136 -0.67 -15.89 -2.34
CA SER A 136 0.59 -16.14 -3.05
C SER A 136 1.21 -14.81 -3.47
N ILE A 137 2.50 -14.66 -3.18
CA ILE A 137 3.27 -13.50 -3.61
C ILE A 137 3.53 -13.65 -5.11
N SER A 138 3.31 -12.59 -5.87
CA SER A 138 3.50 -12.55 -7.32
C SER A 138 4.61 -11.59 -7.72
N GLY A 139 5.21 -11.83 -8.88
CA GLY A 139 6.14 -10.93 -9.55
C GLY A 139 6.53 -11.47 -10.93
N LYS A 140 7.72 -11.11 -11.43
CA LYS A 140 8.11 -11.35 -12.83
C LYS A 140 8.33 -12.82 -13.15
N ASN A 141 8.64 -13.66 -12.15
CA ASN A 141 8.83 -15.10 -12.31
C ASN A 141 7.85 -15.93 -11.45
N PRO A 142 6.54 -15.87 -11.72
CA PRO A 142 5.51 -16.50 -10.89
C PRO A 142 5.49 -18.03 -11.00
N GLU A 143 6.15 -18.61 -12.01
CA GLU A 143 6.22 -20.07 -12.22
C GLU A 143 7.19 -20.78 -11.26
N ASN A 144 7.95 -20.02 -10.47
CA ASN A 144 8.85 -20.59 -9.47
C ASN A 144 8.09 -20.86 -8.17
N TYR A 145 7.86 -22.13 -7.82
CA TYR A 145 7.12 -22.55 -6.62
C TYR A 145 7.73 -22.06 -5.29
N SER A 146 8.91 -21.44 -5.31
CA SER A 146 9.61 -20.85 -4.16
C SER A 146 9.48 -19.33 -4.05
N TYR A 147 8.58 -18.70 -4.82
CA TYR A 147 8.44 -17.25 -4.86
C TYR A 147 8.13 -16.66 -3.47
N SER A 148 9.06 -15.83 -2.96
CA SER A 148 9.08 -15.33 -1.59
C SER A 148 9.08 -13.80 -1.53
N TRP A 149 8.91 -13.22 -0.35
CA TRP A 149 9.08 -11.77 -0.17
C TRP A 149 10.47 -11.32 -0.61
N LYS A 150 11.51 -12.09 -0.32
CA LYS A 150 12.88 -11.76 -0.69
C LYS A 150 13.01 -11.66 -2.20
N SER A 151 12.54 -12.68 -2.92
CA SER A 151 12.53 -12.71 -4.39
C SER A 151 11.79 -11.50 -4.96
N ALA A 152 10.60 -11.20 -4.43
CA ALA A 152 9.81 -10.07 -4.90
C ALA A 152 10.48 -8.71 -4.65
N LEU A 153 11.15 -8.55 -3.51
CA LEU A 153 11.88 -7.34 -3.16
C LEU A 153 13.12 -7.16 -4.04
N GLU A 154 13.90 -8.22 -4.25
CA GLU A 154 15.09 -8.19 -5.11
C GLU A 154 14.75 -7.91 -6.58
N GLU A 155 13.52 -8.22 -7.04
CA GLU A 155 13.09 -7.92 -8.42
C GLU A 155 12.78 -6.43 -8.70
N VAL A 156 12.55 -5.65 -7.64
CA VAL A 156 12.13 -4.23 -7.74
C VAL A 156 13.14 -3.24 -7.15
N LEU A 157 14.19 -3.73 -6.49
CA LEU A 157 15.28 -2.95 -5.89
C LEU A 157 16.50 -2.99 -6.80
#